data_AF-A0A938GU43-F1
#
_entry.id   AF-A0A938GU43-F1
#
_cell.length_a   1.000
_cell.length_b   1.000
_cell.length_c   1.000
_cell.angle_alpha   90.00
_cell.angle_beta   90.00
_cell.angle_gamma   90.00
#
_symmetry.space_group_name_H-M   'P 1'
#
loop_
_entity.id
_entity.type
_entity.pdbx_description
1 polymer ?
#
loop_
_entity_poly.entity_id
_entity_poly.type
_entity_poly.pdbx_seq_one_letter_code
_entity_poly.pdbx_strand_id
1 'polypeptide(L)'
;MNSEMDRHLHQQSVQRALELGRGANPAALPELIDLLALPSTEIRRLAASAIGKLAGFGAEATIAAQALAPIALRDPHPQVQQYALKALKCYGAAARTHLPDLDDLACNEQAKDYVRRAAHSAAEAIREAVRLAEAGARHRCARCGREVSPEEHARSRQAFQRTFCDACFDEVFLDRRNFDAKVELNKTIVAKAGTLVQSSGERLIADWLAAHNIAFRYDERFRILSGHAVRPDFYLPELDLYIEYWGMDTADYKIGMLKKQQLYQQEGKRLVSIYPDDKPRLDSILRAKLTLFGFHVPPPAVGERAMVGPESGETQGRRVGPAPGVGERARVRPASPDFS
;
A
#
# COMPACT_ATOMS: atom_id res chain seq x y z
N MET A 1 -13.71 -38.41 -44.24
CA MET A 1 -12.71 -37.93 -45.22
C MET A 1 -11.35 -38.04 -44.56
N ASN A 2 -10.62 -39.11 -44.86
CA ASN A 2 -9.25 -39.29 -44.34
C ASN A 2 -8.34 -38.41 -45.17
N SER A 3 -7.99 -37.24 -44.63
CA SER A 3 -6.84 -36.49 -45.10
C SER A 3 -5.60 -37.28 -44.66
N GLU A 4 -5.02 -38.06 -45.56
CA GLU A 4 -3.71 -38.65 -45.36
C GLU A 4 -2.70 -37.51 -45.28
N MET A 5 -2.45 -37.04 -44.05
CA MET A 5 -1.42 -36.07 -43.79
C MET A 5 -0.07 -36.69 -44.17
N ASP A 6 0.72 -35.94 -44.93
CA ASP A 6 2.05 -36.37 -45.35
C ASP A 6 2.88 -36.89 -44.16
N ARG A 7 3.55 -38.04 -44.33
CA ARG A 7 4.26 -38.72 -43.24
C ARG A 7 5.39 -37.86 -42.66
N HIS A 8 6.07 -37.10 -43.51
CA HIS A 8 7.15 -36.22 -43.07
C HIS A 8 6.58 -35.02 -42.32
N LEU A 9 5.52 -34.40 -42.83
CA LEU A 9 4.79 -33.35 -42.11
C LEU A 9 4.27 -33.84 -40.74
N HIS A 10 3.75 -35.07 -40.67
CA HIS A 10 3.35 -35.70 -39.42
C HIS A 10 4.49 -35.79 -38.41
N GLN A 11 5.63 -36.33 -38.83
CA GLN A 11 6.80 -36.46 -37.96
C GLN A 11 7.31 -35.09 -37.48
N GLN A 12 7.34 -34.10 -38.37
CA GLN A 12 7.74 -32.73 -38.02
C GLN A 12 6.80 -32.11 -36.99
N SER A 13 5.48 -32.21 -37.17
CA SER A 13 4.50 -31.65 -36.23
C SER A 13 4.51 -32.36 -34.87
N VAL A 14 4.71 -33.68 -34.85
CA VAL A 14 4.88 -34.44 -33.59
C VAL A 14 6.12 -33.95 -32.83
N GLN A 15 7.26 -33.84 -33.53
CA GLN A 15 8.51 -33.37 -32.94
C GLN A 15 8.36 -31.93 -32.43
N ARG A 16 7.69 -31.06 -33.20
CA ARG A 16 7.44 -29.67 -32.83
C ARG A 16 6.57 -29.57 -31.57
N ALA A 17 5.49 -30.35 -31.46
CA ALA A 17 4.65 -30.38 -30.26
C ALA A 17 5.45 -30.77 -29.00
N LEU A 18 6.36 -31.73 -29.12
CA LEU A 18 7.22 -32.18 -28.03
C LEU A 18 8.23 -31.10 -27.61
N GLU A 19 8.85 -30.42 -28.58
CA GLU A 19 9.80 -29.34 -28.34
C GLU A 19 9.14 -28.17 -27.60
N LEU A 20 8.00 -27.70 -28.10
CA LEU A 20 7.23 -26.61 -27.48
C LEU A 20 6.83 -26.96 -26.05
N GLY A 21 6.36 -28.20 -25.83
CA GLY A 21 5.97 -28.67 -24.49
C GLY A 21 7.14 -28.87 -23.52
N ARG A 22 8.38 -29.06 -24.00
CA ARG A 22 9.59 -29.14 -23.17
C ARG A 22 10.20 -27.78 -22.91
N GLY A 23 10.03 -26.84 -23.84
CA GLY A 23 10.60 -25.50 -23.76
C GLY A 23 10.04 -24.62 -22.64
N ALA A 24 8.91 -25.01 -22.02
CA ALA A 24 8.30 -24.32 -20.88
C ALA A 24 8.06 -22.81 -21.12
N ASN A 25 7.92 -22.41 -22.38
CA ASN A 25 7.77 -21.02 -22.78
C ASN A 25 6.28 -20.72 -23.02
N PRO A 26 5.63 -19.82 -22.25
CA PRO A 26 4.23 -19.49 -22.43
C PRO A 26 3.92 -18.87 -23.81
N ALA A 27 4.91 -18.27 -24.48
CA ALA A 27 4.75 -17.72 -25.83
C ALA A 27 4.50 -18.80 -26.91
N ALA A 28 4.68 -20.08 -26.58
CA ALA A 28 4.36 -21.21 -27.46
C ALA A 28 2.85 -21.50 -27.57
N LEU A 29 2.00 -20.85 -26.75
CA LEU A 29 0.58 -21.14 -26.69
C LEU A 29 -0.13 -21.04 -28.06
N PRO A 30 0.04 -19.97 -28.87
CA PRO A 30 -0.64 -19.88 -30.17
C PRO A 30 -0.28 -21.02 -31.12
N GLU A 31 1.00 -21.38 -31.21
CA GLU A 31 1.46 -22.45 -32.09
C GLU A 31 0.94 -23.82 -31.62
N LEU A 32 0.86 -24.06 -30.31
CA LEU A 32 0.22 -25.28 -29.78
C LEU A 32 -1.27 -25.34 -30.07
N ILE A 33 -1.96 -24.20 -30.13
CA ILE A 33 -3.38 -24.12 -30.52
C ILE A 33 -3.54 -24.51 -31.99
N ASP A 34 -2.65 -24.07 -32.87
CA ASP A 34 -2.67 -24.49 -34.28
C ASP A 34 -2.49 -26.01 -34.42
N LEU A 35 -1.63 -26.62 -33.60
CA LEU A 35 -1.43 -28.07 -33.58
C LEU A 35 -2.66 -28.85 -33.09
N LEU A 36 -3.53 -28.26 -32.26
CA LEU A 36 -4.81 -28.88 -31.88
C LEU A 36 -5.79 -29.01 -33.06
N ALA A 37 -5.62 -28.22 -34.12
CA ALA A 37 -6.49 -28.28 -35.31
C ALA A 37 -6.07 -29.36 -36.31
N LEU A 38 -4.91 -30.00 -36.12
CA LEU A 38 -4.38 -30.97 -37.07
C LEU A 38 -5.14 -32.32 -37.04
N PRO A 39 -5.24 -33.03 -38.18
CA PRO A 39 -6.04 -34.26 -38.29
C PRO A 39 -5.48 -35.43 -37.48
N SER A 40 -4.18 -35.42 -37.14
CA SER A 40 -3.57 -36.49 -36.36
C SER A 40 -3.97 -36.48 -34.89
N THR A 41 -4.54 -37.61 -34.45
CA THR A 41 -4.82 -37.91 -33.04
C THR A 41 -3.58 -37.75 -32.15
N GLU A 42 -2.42 -38.19 -32.63
CA GLU A 42 -1.18 -38.12 -31.85
C GLU A 42 -0.77 -36.67 -31.60
N ILE A 43 -0.81 -35.84 -32.64
CA ILE A 43 -0.45 -34.42 -32.55
C ILE A 43 -1.40 -33.70 -31.60
N ARG A 44 -2.72 -33.84 -31.76
CA ARG A 44 -3.70 -33.18 -30.89
C ARG A 44 -3.52 -33.58 -29.42
N ARG A 45 -3.24 -34.86 -29.15
CA ARG A 45 -2.96 -35.35 -27.79
C ARG A 45 -1.69 -34.68 -27.22
N LEU A 46 -0.62 -34.61 -28.00
CA LEU A 46 0.65 -34.00 -27.58
C LEU A 46 0.50 -32.49 -27.36
N ALA A 47 -0.20 -31.80 -28.26
CA ALA A 47 -0.49 -30.38 -28.15
C ALA A 47 -1.32 -30.07 -26.90
N ALA A 48 -2.41 -30.82 -26.64
CA ALA A 48 -3.20 -30.67 -25.42
C ALA A 48 -2.35 -30.88 -24.15
N SER A 49 -1.50 -31.91 -24.15
CA SER A 49 -0.57 -32.15 -23.04
C SER A 49 0.43 -31.02 -22.84
N ALA A 50 0.95 -30.44 -23.92
CA ALA A 50 1.92 -29.36 -23.87
C ALA A 50 1.27 -28.08 -23.33
N ILE A 51 0.07 -27.72 -23.80
CA ILE A 51 -0.70 -26.58 -23.31
C ILE A 51 -0.93 -26.72 -21.79
N GLY A 52 -1.37 -27.89 -21.32
CA GLY A 52 -1.57 -28.12 -19.88
C GLY A 52 -0.31 -27.89 -19.04
N LYS A 53 0.89 -28.20 -19.55
CA LYS A 53 2.16 -27.90 -18.85
C LYS A 53 2.44 -26.40 -18.77
N LEU A 54 2.07 -25.64 -19.80
CA LEU A 54 2.28 -24.19 -19.84
C LEU A 54 1.48 -23.43 -18.78
N ALA A 55 0.44 -24.03 -18.18
CA ALA A 55 -0.27 -23.43 -17.05
C ALA A 55 0.68 -23.07 -15.90
N GLY A 56 1.69 -23.91 -15.62
CA GLY A 56 2.70 -23.65 -14.58
C GLY A 56 3.74 -22.57 -14.95
N PHE A 57 3.74 -22.12 -16.21
CA PHE A 57 4.71 -21.15 -16.74
C PHE A 57 4.05 -19.83 -17.17
N GLY A 58 2.80 -19.59 -16.75
CA GLY A 58 2.11 -18.32 -16.98
C GLY A 58 1.55 -18.11 -18.38
N ALA A 59 1.22 -19.20 -19.10
CA ALA A 59 0.46 -19.07 -20.34
C ALA A 59 -0.92 -18.45 -20.09
N GLU A 60 -1.40 -17.65 -21.04
CA GLU A 60 -2.67 -16.93 -20.92
C GLU A 60 -3.83 -17.91 -20.71
N ALA A 61 -4.42 -17.86 -19.51
CA ALA A 61 -5.29 -18.92 -19.01
C ALA A 61 -6.64 -18.97 -19.73
N THR A 62 -7.17 -17.81 -20.12
CA THR A 62 -8.48 -17.69 -20.78
C THR A 62 -8.43 -18.28 -22.18
N ILE A 63 -7.43 -17.87 -22.96
CA ILE A 63 -7.17 -18.35 -24.32
C ILE A 63 -6.91 -19.86 -24.32
N ALA A 64 -6.07 -20.35 -23.39
CA ALA A 64 -5.80 -21.78 -23.30
C ALA A 64 -7.05 -22.59 -22.94
N ALA A 65 -7.86 -22.13 -21.99
CA ALA A 65 -9.11 -22.79 -21.62
C ALA A 65 -10.10 -22.83 -22.79
N GLN A 66 -10.26 -21.71 -23.51
CA GLN A 66 -11.11 -21.62 -24.69
C GLN A 66 -10.67 -22.56 -25.82
N ALA A 67 -9.37 -22.69 -26.06
CA ALA A 67 -8.84 -23.59 -27.08
C ALA A 67 -8.96 -25.07 -26.72
N LEU A 68 -8.80 -25.41 -25.43
CA LEU A 68 -8.88 -26.79 -24.94
C LEU A 68 -10.31 -27.32 -24.86
N ALA A 69 -11.30 -26.46 -24.59
CA ALA A 69 -12.67 -26.88 -24.33
C ALA A 69 -13.31 -27.67 -25.50
N PRO A 70 -13.24 -27.23 -26.77
CA PRO A 70 -13.78 -28.02 -27.89
C PRO A 70 -13.15 -29.41 -28.01
N ILE A 71 -11.83 -29.51 -27.74
CA ILE A 71 -11.08 -30.76 -27.81
C ILE A 71 -11.46 -31.69 -26.65
N ALA A 72 -11.60 -31.14 -25.45
CA ALA A 72 -12.03 -31.88 -24.27
C ALA A 72 -13.43 -32.48 -24.42
N LEU A 73 -14.36 -31.73 -25.05
CA LEU A 73 -15.76 -32.08 -25.11
C LEU A 73 -16.14 -32.89 -26.36
N ARG A 74 -15.45 -32.70 -27.49
CA ARG A 74 -15.92 -33.16 -28.80
C ARG A 74 -14.87 -33.83 -29.68
N ASP A 75 -13.63 -34.01 -29.22
CA ASP A 75 -12.62 -34.70 -30.04
C ASP A 75 -13.08 -36.12 -30.38
N PRO A 76 -12.96 -36.59 -31.64
CA PRO A 76 -13.40 -37.93 -32.02
C PRO A 76 -12.66 -39.04 -31.28
N HIS A 77 -11.44 -38.78 -30.77
CA HIS A 77 -10.63 -39.79 -30.09
C HIS A 77 -10.68 -39.60 -28.56
N PRO A 78 -11.25 -40.56 -27.80
CA PRO A 78 -11.43 -40.42 -26.36
C PRO A 78 -10.13 -40.19 -25.56
N GLN A 79 -8.99 -40.69 -26.05
CA GLN A 79 -7.70 -40.39 -25.40
C GLN A 79 -7.30 -38.92 -25.54
N VAL A 80 -7.63 -38.26 -26.65
CA VAL A 80 -7.35 -36.82 -26.83
C VAL A 80 -8.25 -36.01 -25.90
N GLN A 81 -9.54 -36.37 -25.80
CA GLN A 81 -10.47 -35.79 -24.82
C GLN A 81 -9.89 -35.86 -23.40
N GLN A 82 -9.39 -37.03 -22.98
CA GLN A 82 -8.80 -37.20 -21.64
C GLN A 82 -7.63 -36.24 -21.40
N TYR A 83 -6.72 -36.08 -22.36
CA TYR A 83 -5.57 -35.19 -22.22
C TYR A 83 -5.99 -33.72 -22.20
N ALA A 84 -6.95 -33.33 -23.04
CA ALA A 84 -7.51 -31.98 -23.04
C ALA A 84 -8.25 -31.67 -21.73
N LEU A 85 -8.99 -32.62 -21.16
CA LEU A 85 -9.63 -32.47 -19.84
C LEU A 85 -8.60 -32.29 -18.71
N LYS A 86 -7.53 -33.10 -18.72
CA LYS A 86 -6.42 -32.96 -17.76
C LYS A 86 -5.72 -31.61 -17.90
N ALA A 87 -5.57 -31.09 -19.12
CA ALA A 87 -4.99 -29.79 -19.38
C ALA A 87 -5.92 -28.64 -18.95
N LEU A 88 -7.22 -28.73 -19.28
CA LEU A 88 -8.23 -27.74 -18.90
C LEU A 88 -8.30 -27.58 -17.38
N LYS A 89 -8.17 -28.70 -16.65
CA LYS A 89 -8.07 -28.72 -15.18
C LYS A 89 -6.94 -27.81 -14.65
N CYS A 90 -5.81 -27.74 -15.33
CA CYS A 90 -4.64 -26.95 -14.88
C CYS A 90 -4.89 -25.43 -14.94
N TYR A 91 -5.90 -24.98 -15.71
CA TYR A 91 -6.25 -23.56 -15.83
C TYR A 91 -7.34 -23.10 -14.85
N GLY A 92 -7.86 -24.01 -14.02
CA GLY A 92 -8.70 -23.68 -12.86
C GLY A 92 -9.86 -22.74 -13.18
N ALA A 93 -9.93 -21.62 -12.46
CA ALA A 93 -11.05 -20.67 -12.54
C ALA A 93 -11.27 -20.07 -13.94
N ALA A 94 -10.25 -20.02 -14.80
CA ALA A 94 -10.39 -19.55 -16.18
C ALA A 94 -11.32 -20.44 -17.01
N ALA A 95 -11.48 -21.72 -16.64
CA ALA A 95 -12.36 -22.67 -17.32
C ALA A 95 -13.80 -22.70 -16.74
N ARG A 96 -14.16 -21.76 -15.83
CA ARG A 96 -15.47 -21.71 -15.15
C ARG A 96 -16.66 -21.82 -16.10
N THR A 97 -16.57 -21.18 -17.27
CA THR A 97 -17.67 -21.13 -18.25
C THR A 97 -18.01 -22.51 -18.84
N HIS A 98 -17.12 -23.49 -18.73
CA HIS A 98 -17.29 -24.83 -19.29
C HIS A 98 -17.82 -25.86 -18.27
N LEU A 99 -18.12 -25.47 -17.02
CA LEU A 99 -18.61 -26.38 -15.99
C LEU A 99 -19.86 -27.19 -16.40
N PRO A 100 -20.92 -26.58 -16.99
CA PRO A 100 -22.10 -27.34 -17.41
C PRO A 100 -21.78 -28.43 -18.43
N ASP A 101 -20.97 -28.11 -19.45
CA ASP A 101 -20.58 -29.07 -20.49
C ASP A 101 -19.71 -30.22 -19.91
N LEU A 102 -18.88 -29.92 -18.90
CA LEU A 102 -18.07 -30.93 -18.20
C LEU A 102 -18.93 -31.87 -17.35
N ASP A 103 -19.99 -31.36 -16.72
CA ASP A 103 -20.95 -32.16 -15.97
C ASP A 103 -21.75 -33.08 -16.88
N ASP A 104 -22.22 -32.56 -18.02
CA ASP A 104 -22.91 -33.36 -19.04
C ASP A 104 -22.00 -34.49 -19.55
N LEU A 105 -20.73 -34.18 -19.83
CA LEU A 105 -19.76 -35.20 -20.26
C LEU A 105 -19.44 -36.23 -19.16
N ALA A 106 -19.39 -35.81 -17.89
CA ALA A 106 -19.16 -36.70 -16.76
C ALA A 106 -20.30 -37.71 -16.57
N CYS A 107 -21.54 -37.31 -16.87
CA CYS A 107 -22.73 -38.14 -16.78
C CYS A 107 -23.05 -38.92 -18.07
N ASN A 108 -22.38 -38.63 -19.19
CA ASN A 108 -22.66 -39.25 -20.48
C ASN A 108 -22.21 -40.72 -20.54
N GLU A 109 -23.13 -41.67 -20.36
CA GLU A 109 -22.88 -43.11 -20.38
C GLU A 109 -22.22 -43.63 -21.68
N GLN A 110 -22.38 -42.93 -22.80
CA GLN A 110 -21.76 -43.31 -24.08
C GLN A 110 -20.26 -42.99 -24.12
N ALA A 111 -19.80 -42.02 -23.31
CA ALA A 111 -18.40 -41.67 -23.21
C ALA A 111 -17.62 -42.75 -22.46
N LYS A 112 -16.34 -42.96 -22.82
CA LYS A 112 -15.47 -43.93 -22.15
C LYS A 112 -15.32 -43.57 -20.66
N ASP A 113 -15.30 -44.57 -19.78
CA ASP A 113 -15.21 -44.39 -18.32
C ASP A 113 -14.09 -43.44 -17.89
N TYR A 114 -12.92 -43.54 -18.53
CA TYR A 114 -11.78 -42.70 -18.18
C TYR A 114 -11.92 -41.25 -18.67
N VAL A 115 -12.77 -40.98 -19.66
CA VAL A 115 -13.15 -39.62 -20.08
C VAL A 115 -14.13 -39.05 -19.06
N ARG A 116 -15.18 -39.81 -18.70
CA ARG A 116 -16.15 -39.39 -17.67
C ARG A 116 -15.48 -39.04 -16.34
N ARG A 117 -14.57 -39.90 -15.87
CA ARG A 117 -13.77 -39.64 -14.66
C ARG A 117 -12.86 -38.41 -14.79
N ALA A 118 -12.28 -38.19 -15.96
CA ALA A 118 -11.46 -37.00 -16.21
C ALA A 118 -12.30 -35.72 -16.23
N ALA A 119 -13.50 -35.76 -16.80
CA ALA A 119 -14.45 -34.64 -16.83
C ALA A 119 -14.93 -34.28 -15.43
N HIS A 120 -15.36 -35.28 -14.65
CA HIS A 120 -15.72 -35.08 -13.25
C HIS A 120 -14.57 -34.47 -12.43
N SER A 121 -13.36 -35.04 -12.57
CA SER A 121 -12.17 -34.52 -11.86
C SER A 121 -11.81 -33.09 -12.28
N ALA A 122 -12.00 -32.74 -13.55
CA ALA A 122 -11.77 -31.37 -14.03
C ALA A 122 -12.83 -30.41 -13.45
N ALA A 123 -14.11 -30.78 -13.49
CA ALA A 123 -15.21 -29.97 -12.97
C ALA A 123 -15.03 -29.66 -11.47
N GLU A 124 -14.71 -30.68 -10.64
CA GLU A 124 -14.48 -30.49 -9.20
C GLU A 124 -13.31 -29.55 -8.92
N ALA A 125 -12.18 -29.73 -9.62
CA ALA A 125 -11.01 -28.86 -9.44
C ALA A 125 -11.27 -27.42 -9.91
N ILE A 126 -12.04 -27.23 -10.98
CA ILE A 126 -12.44 -25.91 -11.46
C ILE A 126 -13.37 -25.23 -10.46
N ARG A 127 -14.37 -25.94 -9.92
CA ARG A 127 -15.25 -25.42 -8.86
C ARG A 127 -14.47 -24.97 -7.64
N GLU A 128 -13.52 -25.79 -7.19
CA GLU A 128 -12.69 -25.44 -6.05
C GLU A 128 -11.80 -24.22 -6.34
N ALA A 129 -11.21 -24.14 -7.54
CA ALA A 129 -10.44 -22.96 -7.96
C ALA A 129 -11.30 -21.69 -8.01
N VAL A 130 -12.54 -21.78 -8.51
CA VAL A 130 -13.51 -20.66 -8.51
C VAL A 130 -13.86 -20.26 -7.08
N ARG A 131 -14.15 -21.23 -6.21
CA ARG A 131 -14.46 -20.99 -4.80
C ARG A 131 -13.30 -20.28 -4.09
N LEU A 132 -12.06 -20.72 -4.30
CA LEU A 132 -10.87 -20.10 -3.73
C LEU A 132 -10.64 -18.68 -4.28
N ALA A 133 -10.85 -18.46 -5.58
CA ALA A 133 -10.76 -17.12 -6.18
C ALA A 133 -11.84 -16.17 -5.61
N GLU A 134 -13.08 -16.63 -5.45
CA GLU A 134 -14.17 -15.84 -4.88
C GLU A 134 -14.01 -15.61 -3.36
N ALA A 135 -13.53 -16.61 -2.63
CA ALA A 135 -13.24 -16.50 -1.19
C ALA A 135 -12.07 -15.56 -0.90
N GLY A 136 -11.10 -15.47 -1.81
CA GLY A 136 -10.00 -14.50 -1.74
C GLY A 136 -10.40 -13.06 -2.08
N ALA A 137 -11.58 -12.82 -2.65
CA ALA A 137 -11.97 -11.54 -3.25
C ALA A 137 -13.07 -10.75 -2.53
N ARG A 138 -13.78 -11.33 -1.55
CA ARG A 138 -14.87 -10.61 -0.86
C ARG A 138 -14.33 -9.69 0.25
N HIS A 139 -14.01 -8.46 -0.12
CA HIS A 139 -13.63 -7.42 0.82
C HIS A 139 -14.82 -6.50 1.12
N ARG A 140 -14.95 -6.06 2.38
CA ARG A 140 -16.00 -5.14 2.82
C ARG A 140 -15.40 -3.81 3.22
N CYS A 141 -16.12 -2.73 2.91
CA CYS A 141 -15.78 -1.38 3.35
C CYS A 141 -15.82 -1.32 4.88
N ALA A 142 -14.73 -0.88 5.51
CA ALA A 142 -14.60 -0.77 6.95
C ALA A 142 -15.52 0.31 7.57
N ARG A 143 -16.07 1.22 6.75
CA ARG A 143 -16.95 2.31 7.21
C ARG A 143 -18.42 2.01 7.01
N CYS A 144 -18.83 1.58 5.81
CA CYS A 144 -20.25 1.37 5.48
C CYS A 144 -20.64 -0.11 5.34
N GLY A 145 -19.70 -1.06 5.43
CA GLY A 145 -19.97 -2.50 5.36
C GLY A 145 -20.31 -3.06 3.98
N ARG A 146 -20.48 -2.20 2.97
CA ARG A 146 -20.73 -2.59 1.57
C ARG A 146 -19.56 -3.42 1.03
N GLU A 147 -19.86 -4.41 0.20
CA GLU A 147 -18.85 -5.13 -0.58
C GLU A 147 -18.13 -4.16 -1.54
N VAL A 148 -16.80 -4.28 -1.58
CA VAL A 148 -15.96 -3.45 -2.43
C VAL A 148 -15.40 -4.26 -3.59
N SER A 149 -15.19 -3.62 -4.73
CA SER A 149 -14.54 -4.24 -5.87
C SER A 149 -13.06 -4.55 -5.58
N PRO A 150 -12.41 -5.44 -6.34
CA PRO A 150 -10.97 -5.68 -6.24
C PRO A 150 -10.12 -4.40 -6.44
N GLU A 151 -10.57 -3.49 -7.31
CA GLU A 151 -9.91 -2.21 -7.59
C GLU A 151 -10.06 -1.22 -6.42
N GLU A 152 -11.26 -1.11 -5.85
CA GLU A 152 -11.54 -0.34 -4.63
C GLU A 152 -10.68 -0.86 -3.46
N HIS A 153 -10.62 -2.18 -3.30
CA HIS A 153 -9.77 -2.82 -2.29
C HIS A 153 -8.29 -2.50 -2.50
N ALA A 154 -7.76 -2.65 -3.72
CA ALA A 154 -6.35 -2.39 -4.02
C ALA A 154 -5.96 -0.93 -3.77
N ARG A 155 -6.74 0.02 -4.31
CA ARG A 155 -6.54 1.46 -4.12
C ARG A 155 -6.62 1.86 -2.65
N SER A 156 -7.62 1.37 -1.94
CA SER A 156 -7.83 1.72 -0.53
C SER A 156 -6.74 1.14 0.38
N ARG A 157 -6.31 -0.11 0.13
CA ARG A 157 -5.15 -0.73 0.81
C ARG A 157 -3.88 0.07 0.61
N GLN A 158 -3.63 0.57 -0.61
CA GLN A 158 -2.44 1.35 -0.92
C GLN A 158 -2.42 2.70 -0.17
N ALA A 159 -3.56 3.38 -0.06
CA ALA A 159 -3.65 4.72 0.53
C ALA A 159 -3.83 4.73 2.06
N PHE A 160 -4.60 3.79 2.60
CA PHE A 160 -5.07 3.80 4.00
C PHE A 160 -4.82 2.49 4.76
N GLN A 161 -4.37 1.42 4.09
CA GLN A 161 -4.22 0.07 4.64
C GLN A 161 -5.48 -0.49 5.30
N ARG A 162 -6.61 0.15 5.04
CA ARG A 162 -7.97 -0.27 5.37
C ARG A 162 -8.74 -0.28 4.06
N THR A 163 -9.79 -1.08 4.03
CA THR A 163 -10.63 -1.21 2.85
C THR A 163 -11.79 -0.24 2.93
N PHE A 164 -11.95 0.61 1.93
CA PHE A 164 -13.07 1.53 1.76
C PHE A 164 -13.61 1.43 0.34
N CYS A 165 -14.92 1.59 0.18
CA CYS A 165 -15.50 1.88 -1.13
C CYS A 165 -15.16 3.31 -1.55
N ASP A 166 -15.39 3.66 -2.81
CA ASP A 166 -14.98 4.96 -3.38
C ASP A 166 -15.58 6.16 -2.67
N ALA A 167 -16.89 6.13 -2.39
CA ALA A 167 -17.53 7.21 -1.65
C ALA A 167 -16.88 7.43 -0.26
N CYS A 168 -16.58 6.34 0.45
CA CYS A 168 -15.91 6.42 1.75
C CYS A 168 -14.43 6.78 1.62
N PHE A 169 -13.76 6.38 0.53
CA PHE A 169 -12.37 6.71 0.25
C PHE A 169 -12.21 8.22 0.06
N ASP A 170 -13.04 8.84 -0.78
CA ASP A 170 -12.96 10.27 -1.09
C ASP A 170 -13.19 11.13 0.15
N GLU A 171 -14.20 10.81 0.95
CA GLU A 171 -14.45 11.50 2.21
C GLU A 171 -13.26 11.38 3.19
N VAL A 172 -12.77 10.16 3.41
CA VAL A 172 -11.63 9.93 4.33
C VAL A 172 -10.35 10.59 3.81
N PHE A 173 -10.17 10.64 2.49
CA PHE A 173 -9.03 11.29 1.85
C PHE A 173 -9.09 12.80 1.99
N LEU A 174 -10.26 13.42 1.76
CA LEU A 174 -10.49 14.84 1.95
C LEU A 174 -10.33 15.25 3.40
N ASP A 175 -10.90 14.49 4.35
CA ASP A 175 -10.75 14.76 5.79
C ASP A 175 -9.28 14.73 6.21
N ARG A 176 -8.51 13.74 5.73
CA ARG A 176 -7.08 13.64 6.01
C ARG A 176 -6.30 14.83 5.44
N ARG A 177 -6.58 15.23 4.20
CA ARG A 177 -5.92 16.37 3.55
C ARG A 177 -6.26 17.69 4.25
N ASN A 178 -7.51 17.87 4.65
CA ASN A 178 -7.97 19.04 5.39
C ASN A 178 -7.33 19.10 6.79
N PHE A 179 -7.20 17.95 7.47
CA PHE A 179 -6.49 17.87 8.75
C PHE A 179 -5.01 18.26 8.61
N ASP A 180 -4.31 17.75 7.60
CA ASP A 180 -2.91 18.09 7.35
C ASP A 180 -2.71 19.58 7.05
N ALA A 181 -3.57 20.16 6.20
CA ALA A 181 -3.55 21.58 5.91
C ALA A 181 -3.81 22.43 7.17
N LYS A 182 -4.76 22.01 8.02
CA LYS A 182 -5.05 22.66 9.30
C LYS A 182 -3.86 22.57 10.27
N VAL A 183 -3.19 21.43 10.33
CA VAL A 183 -1.98 21.22 11.15
C VAL A 183 -0.87 22.18 10.71
N GLU A 184 -0.61 22.33 9.41
CA GLU A 184 0.40 23.29 8.93
C GLU A 184 0.01 24.74 9.22
N LEU A 185 -1.26 25.12 9.01
CA LEU A 185 -1.75 26.48 9.32
C LEU A 185 -1.66 26.84 10.80
N ASN A 186 -1.72 25.85 11.69
CA ASN A 186 -1.60 26.06 13.14
C ASN A 186 -0.16 26.29 13.60
N LYS A 187 0.86 25.99 12.78
CA LYS A 187 2.29 26.21 13.11
C LYS A 187 2.65 27.70 13.00
N THR A 188 2.28 28.45 14.03
CA THR A 188 2.38 29.93 14.04
C THR A 188 3.51 30.45 14.93
N ILE A 189 4.12 29.58 15.74
CA ILE A 189 5.10 29.97 16.76
C ILE A 189 6.50 29.59 16.30
N VAL A 190 7.41 30.56 16.20
CA VAL A 190 8.82 30.33 15.83
C VAL A 190 9.65 29.97 17.07
N ALA A 191 10.34 28.83 17.04
CA ALA A 191 11.34 28.43 18.02
C ALA A 191 12.72 29.07 17.70
N LYS A 192 13.64 29.09 18.67
CA LYS A 192 14.96 29.76 18.56
C LYS A 192 15.81 29.24 17.39
N ALA A 193 15.66 27.98 17.01
CA ALA A 193 16.34 27.36 15.86
C ALA A 193 15.59 27.54 14.52
N GLY A 194 14.53 28.35 14.48
CA GLY A 194 13.73 28.62 13.27
C GLY A 194 12.59 27.64 13.00
N THR A 195 12.43 26.60 13.82
CA THR A 195 11.32 25.63 13.68
C THR A 195 9.97 26.28 14.00
N LEU A 196 8.99 26.14 13.11
CA LEU A 196 7.61 26.56 13.35
C LEU A 196 6.82 25.46 14.06
N VAL A 197 6.30 25.76 15.26
CA VAL A 197 5.58 24.82 16.13
C VAL A 197 4.16 25.31 16.46
N GLN A 198 3.32 24.43 17.00
CA GLN A 198 1.89 24.71 17.22
C GLN A 198 1.57 25.26 18.61
N SER A 199 2.40 25.00 19.62
CA SER A 199 2.12 25.37 21.00
C SER A 199 3.33 25.92 21.76
N SER A 200 3.04 26.61 22.88
CA SER A 200 4.07 27.10 23.78
C SER A 200 4.88 25.98 24.46
N GLY A 201 4.28 24.81 24.67
CA GLY A 201 4.96 23.64 25.24
C GLY A 201 5.96 23.03 24.27
N GLU A 202 5.55 22.81 23.02
CA GLU A 202 6.44 22.33 21.96
C GLU A 202 7.58 23.30 21.68
N ARG A 203 7.32 24.62 21.71
CA ARG A 203 8.39 25.62 21.57
C ARG A 203 9.45 25.45 22.64
N LEU A 204 9.06 25.27 23.90
CA LEU A 204 10.03 25.09 25.00
C LEU A 204 10.84 23.80 24.82
N ILE A 205 10.22 22.72 24.34
CA ILE A 205 10.92 21.47 24.03
C ILE A 205 11.90 21.66 22.87
N ALA A 206 11.47 22.29 21.77
CA ALA A 206 12.30 22.59 20.60
C ALA A 206 13.50 23.48 20.97
N ASP A 207 13.26 24.55 21.73
CA ASP A 207 14.30 25.46 22.21
C ASP A 207 15.31 24.72 23.10
N TRP A 208 14.82 23.82 23.98
CA TRP A 208 15.68 23.04 24.87
C TRP A 208 16.52 22.02 24.09
N LEU A 209 15.94 21.28 23.15
CA LEU A 209 16.67 20.32 22.31
C LEU A 209 17.77 21.02 21.50
N ALA A 210 17.42 22.16 20.88
CA ALA A 210 18.37 22.97 20.12
C ALA A 210 19.52 23.50 21.00
N ALA A 211 19.21 24.02 22.19
CA ALA A 211 20.22 24.54 23.12
C ALA A 211 21.22 23.47 23.59
N HIS A 212 20.84 22.19 23.56
CA HIS A 212 21.69 21.07 23.94
C HIS A 212 22.30 20.32 22.74
N ASN A 213 22.19 20.89 21.53
CA ASN A 213 22.66 20.28 20.28
C ASN A 213 22.10 18.88 20.03
N ILE A 214 20.87 18.61 20.45
CA ILE A 214 20.20 17.34 20.22
C ILE A 214 19.44 17.43 18.89
N ALA A 215 19.86 16.63 17.90
CA ALA A 215 19.18 16.58 16.62
C ALA A 215 17.75 16.03 16.77
N PHE A 216 16.77 16.74 16.21
CA PHE A 216 15.38 16.33 16.24
C PHE A 216 14.68 16.60 14.91
N ARG A 217 13.58 15.89 14.69
CA ARG A 217 12.64 16.10 13.60
C ARG A 217 11.28 16.41 14.20
N TYR A 218 10.74 17.58 13.87
CA TYR A 218 9.47 18.05 14.40
C TYR A 218 8.33 17.63 13.49
N ASP A 219 7.28 17.04 14.08
CA ASP A 219 5.99 16.81 13.41
C ASP A 219 6.10 16.02 12.09
N GLU A 220 7.09 15.12 12.02
CA GLU A 220 7.37 14.27 10.86
C GLU A 220 6.58 12.96 10.95
N ARG A 221 6.08 12.46 9.81
CA ARG A 221 5.31 11.22 9.73
C ARG A 221 6.22 10.00 9.57
N PHE A 222 5.97 8.98 10.39
CA PHE A 222 6.67 7.70 10.32
C PHE A 222 5.68 6.56 10.08
N ARG A 223 6.06 5.60 9.24
CA ARG A 223 5.35 4.31 9.15
C ARG A 223 5.91 3.36 10.20
N ILE A 224 5.04 2.77 11.00
CA ILE A 224 5.39 1.71 11.96
C ILE A 224 5.16 0.32 11.35
N LEU A 225 5.67 -0.75 11.98
CA LEU A 225 5.77 -2.10 11.39
C LEU A 225 4.40 -2.73 11.15
N SER A 226 3.39 -2.41 11.99
CA SER A 226 1.99 -2.77 11.75
C SER A 226 1.30 -1.97 10.64
N GLY A 227 2.06 -1.16 9.89
CA GLY A 227 1.62 -0.39 8.74
C GLY A 227 0.97 0.96 9.07
N HIS A 228 0.53 1.18 10.31
CA HIS A 228 -0.01 2.48 10.73
C HIS A 228 1.01 3.62 10.52
N ALA A 229 0.52 4.83 10.24
CA ALA A 229 1.35 6.03 10.20
C ALA A 229 1.15 6.82 11.51
N VAL A 230 2.24 7.11 12.21
CA VAL A 230 2.24 7.93 13.42
C VAL A 230 2.97 9.24 13.15
N ARG A 231 2.45 10.32 13.72
CA ARG A 231 3.03 11.67 13.68
C ARG A 231 3.38 12.08 15.10
N PRO A 232 4.62 11.85 15.58
CA PRO A 232 5.10 12.38 16.85
C PRO A 232 5.26 13.90 16.82
N ASP A 233 5.20 14.53 17.98
CA ASP A 233 5.58 15.95 18.11
C ASP A 233 7.09 16.11 17.84
N PHE A 234 7.92 15.22 18.40
CA PHE A 234 9.37 15.17 18.11
C PHE A 234 9.88 13.74 17.96
N TYR A 235 10.79 13.54 17.01
CA TYR A 235 11.60 12.33 16.88
C TYR A 235 13.09 12.68 16.97
N LEU A 236 13.85 11.93 17.78
CA LEU A 236 15.29 12.10 18.00
C LEU A 236 16.01 10.94 17.31
N PRO A 237 16.55 11.15 16.09
CA PRO A 237 17.08 10.05 15.28
C PRO A 237 18.25 9.30 15.92
N GLU A 238 19.13 10.02 16.62
CA GLU A 238 20.31 9.44 17.26
C GLU A 238 19.97 8.49 18.41
N LEU A 239 18.78 8.66 19.01
CA LEU A 239 18.32 7.89 20.16
C LEU A 239 17.21 6.90 19.79
N ASP A 240 16.71 6.91 18.55
CA ASP A 240 15.45 6.26 18.16
C ASP A 240 14.35 6.48 19.22
N LEU A 241 14.18 7.76 19.60
CA LEU A 241 13.34 8.19 20.72
C LEU A 241 12.27 9.18 20.24
N TYR A 242 11.04 9.00 20.72
CA TYR A 242 9.89 9.83 20.42
C TYR A 242 9.51 10.67 21.63
N ILE A 243 9.20 11.95 21.45
CA ILE A 243 8.67 12.84 22.49
C ILE A 243 7.28 13.33 22.08
N GLU A 244 6.35 13.28 23.04
CA GLU A 244 4.98 13.76 22.90
C GLU A 244 4.67 14.77 24.01
N TYR A 245 4.05 15.89 23.66
CA TYR A 245 3.56 16.91 24.59
C TYR A 245 2.04 16.84 24.72
N TRP A 246 1.56 16.38 25.87
CA TRP A 246 0.14 16.11 26.12
C TRP A 246 -0.59 17.34 26.66
N GLY A 247 -0.83 18.32 25.79
CA GLY A 247 -1.23 19.67 26.18
C GLY A 247 -2.71 19.91 26.59
N MET A 248 -3.60 18.93 26.46
CA MET A 248 -5.05 19.10 26.67
C MET A 248 -5.61 18.12 27.72
N ASP A 249 -6.66 18.52 28.44
CA ASP A 249 -7.23 17.74 29.56
C ASP A 249 -8.67 17.24 29.31
N THR A 250 -9.14 17.23 28.06
CA THR A 250 -10.49 16.75 27.73
C THR A 250 -10.56 15.21 27.67
N ALA A 251 -11.74 14.64 27.96
CA ALA A 251 -11.94 13.19 27.97
C ALA A 251 -11.61 12.54 26.61
N ASP A 252 -12.08 13.13 25.51
CA ASP A 252 -11.80 12.65 24.15
C ASP A 252 -10.30 12.72 23.81
N TYR A 253 -9.61 13.75 24.29
CA TYR A 253 -8.16 13.87 24.12
C TYR A 253 -7.40 12.79 24.90
N LYS A 254 -7.80 12.51 26.15
CA LYS A 254 -7.21 11.42 26.96
C LYS A 254 -7.37 10.05 26.30
N ILE A 255 -8.53 9.79 25.68
CA ILE A 255 -8.74 8.55 24.91
C ILE A 255 -7.75 8.48 23.73
N GLY A 256 -7.54 9.59 23.01
CA GLY A 256 -6.56 9.68 21.92
C GLY A 256 -5.12 9.46 22.41
N MET A 257 -4.74 10.11 23.51
CA MET A 257 -3.44 9.95 24.17
C MET A 257 -3.16 8.49 24.53
N LEU A 258 -4.09 7.83 25.22
CA LEU A 258 -3.94 6.43 25.65
C LEU A 258 -3.77 5.48 24.46
N LYS A 259 -4.55 5.69 23.38
CA LYS A 259 -4.40 4.91 22.14
C LYS A 259 -3.02 5.09 21.51
N LYS A 260 -2.50 6.33 21.47
CA LYS A 260 -1.18 6.65 20.90
C LYS A 260 -0.06 6.04 21.76
N GLN A 261 -0.17 6.11 23.08
CA GLN A 261 0.79 5.46 24.00
C GLN A 261 0.80 3.94 23.84
N GLN A 262 -0.37 3.31 23.78
CA GLN A 262 -0.49 1.87 23.56
C GLN A 262 0.13 1.45 22.23
N LEU A 263 -0.03 2.24 21.17
CA LEU A 263 0.56 1.99 19.86
C LEU A 263 2.10 2.01 19.92
N TYR A 264 2.70 3.01 20.57
CA TYR A 264 4.15 3.04 20.76
C TYR A 264 4.65 1.82 21.56
N GLN A 265 3.93 1.42 22.60
CA GLN A 265 4.27 0.25 23.42
C GLN A 265 4.21 -1.05 22.62
N GLN A 266 3.15 -1.26 21.83
CA GLN A 266 2.97 -2.46 21.00
C GLN A 266 4.07 -2.60 19.94
N GLU A 267 4.55 -1.48 19.39
CA GLU A 267 5.60 -1.45 18.38
C GLU A 267 7.03 -1.42 18.98
N GLY A 268 7.15 -1.52 20.30
CA GLY A 268 8.45 -1.47 20.98
C GLY A 268 9.20 -0.14 20.83
N LYS A 269 8.47 0.96 20.60
CA LYS A 269 9.06 2.30 20.41
C LYS A 269 9.30 2.99 21.75
N ARG A 270 10.42 3.71 21.84
CA ARG A 270 10.84 4.43 23.05
C ARG A 270 10.13 5.78 23.11
N LEU A 271 9.31 5.99 24.14
CA LEU A 271 8.46 7.18 24.26
C LEU A 271 8.77 7.98 25.53
N VAL A 272 8.90 9.29 25.36
CA VAL A 272 8.93 10.29 26.44
C VAL A 272 7.64 11.11 26.37
N SER A 273 6.84 11.04 27.42
CA SER A 273 5.63 11.85 27.57
C SER A 273 5.92 13.09 28.40
N ILE A 274 5.56 14.28 27.92
CA ILE A 274 5.70 15.56 28.63
C ILE A 274 4.31 16.17 28.84
N TYR A 275 4.06 16.71 30.03
CA TYR A 275 2.77 17.27 30.43
C TYR A 275 2.87 18.77 30.71
N PRO A 276 1.74 19.52 30.74
CA PRO A 276 1.72 20.93 31.10
C PRO A 276 2.40 21.24 32.45
N ASP A 277 2.20 20.38 33.44
CA ASP A 277 2.79 20.50 34.79
C ASP A 277 4.32 20.28 34.81
N ASP A 278 4.89 19.70 33.75
CA ASP A 278 6.33 19.52 33.61
C ASP A 278 7.02 20.83 33.17
N LYS A 279 6.29 21.79 32.58
CA LYS A 279 6.88 23.01 31.98
C LYS A 279 7.80 23.79 32.92
N PRO A 280 7.45 24.05 34.20
CA PRO A 280 8.32 24.81 35.10
C PRO A 280 9.64 24.08 35.40
N ARG A 281 9.69 22.76 35.19
CA ARG A 281 10.82 21.88 35.51
C ARG A 281 11.36 21.14 34.29
N LEU A 282 11.09 21.67 33.09
CA LEU A 282 11.29 20.96 31.82
C LEU A 282 12.72 20.44 31.65
N ASP A 283 13.73 21.24 32.01
CA ASP A 283 15.14 20.84 31.95
C ASP A 283 15.42 19.58 32.80
N SER A 284 15.06 19.62 34.09
CA SER A 284 15.27 18.48 34.98
C SER A 284 14.50 17.23 34.54
N ILE A 285 13.29 17.39 34.02
CA ILE A 285 12.43 16.29 33.56
C ILE A 285 12.98 15.65 32.29
N LEU A 286 13.36 16.45 31.28
CA LEU A 286 13.93 15.92 30.05
C LEU A 286 15.27 15.24 30.31
N ARG A 287 16.15 15.81 31.14
CA ARG A 287 17.40 15.16 31.55
C ARG A 287 17.16 13.82 32.22
N ALA A 288 16.25 13.76 33.20
CA ALA A 288 15.93 12.52 33.90
C ALA A 288 15.35 11.46 32.95
N LYS A 289 14.38 11.83 32.11
CA LYS A 289 13.73 10.91 31.16
C LYS A 289 14.70 10.41 30.09
N LEU A 290 15.59 11.27 29.56
CA LEU A 290 16.62 10.87 28.61
C LEU A 290 17.70 9.96 29.24
N THR A 291 18.00 10.16 30.53
CA THR A 291 18.94 9.31 31.27
C THR A 291 18.44 7.87 31.41
N LEU A 292 17.12 7.67 31.62
CA LEU A 292 16.51 6.33 31.61
C LEU A 292 16.74 5.58 30.29
N PHE A 293 17.01 6.33 29.23
CA PHE A 293 17.28 5.87 27.89
C PHE A 293 18.79 5.84 27.56
N GLY A 294 19.65 5.98 28.57
CA GLY A 294 21.10 5.93 28.44
C GLY A 294 21.73 7.21 27.89
N PHE A 295 20.94 8.26 27.65
CA PHE A 295 21.44 9.52 27.13
C PHE A 295 21.67 10.54 28.25
N HIS A 296 22.93 10.90 28.46
CA HIS A 296 23.33 11.88 29.47
C HIS A 296 23.57 13.21 28.79
N VAL A 297 22.73 14.19 29.13
CA VAL A 297 22.86 15.56 28.64
C VAL A 297 23.98 16.23 29.44
N PRO A 298 25.06 16.71 28.82
CA PRO A 298 26.13 17.40 29.54
C PRO A 298 25.57 18.58 30.35
N PRO A 299 26.13 18.88 31.53
CA PRO A 299 25.83 20.14 32.18
C PRO A 299 26.26 21.30 31.24
N PRO A 300 25.55 22.43 31.26
CA PRO A 300 25.96 23.60 30.47
C PRO A 300 27.42 23.94 30.83
N ALA A 301 28.23 24.23 29.82
CA ALA A 301 29.62 24.60 30.03
C ALA A 301 29.71 25.77 31.02
N VAL A 302 30.43 25.59 32.12
CA VAL A 302 30.67 26.66 33.10
C VAL A 302 31.66 27.65 32.49
N GLY A 303 31.14 28.78 32.01
CA GLY A 303 31.90 29.92 31.47
C GLY A 303 31.00 30.66 30.48
N GLU A 304 30.28 31.70 30.89
CA GLU A 304 30.85 33.02 31.16
C GLU A 304 30.05 33.71 32.27
N ARG A 305 30.71 34.03 33.39
CA ARG A 305 30.12 34.88 34.43
C ARG A 305 29.87 36.26 33.82
N ALA A 306 28.63 36.71 33.85
CA ALA A 306 28.31 38.12 33.71
C ALA A 306 29.10 38.91 34.76
N MET A 307 30.16 39.59 34.31
CA MET A 307 30.90 40.55 35.10
C MET A 307 29.99 41.76 35.30
N VAL A 308 29.37 41.83 36.48
CA VAL A 308 28.78 43.06 36.99
C VAL A 308 29.94 43.96 37.43
N GLY A 309 30.12 45.09 36.77
CA GLY A 309 30.99 46.20 37.13
C GLY A 309 30.22 47.53 36.97
N PRO A 310 30.52 48.56 37.77
CA PRO A 310 29.52 49.28 38.55
C PRO A 310 28.95 50.54 37.90
N GLU A 311 27.84 51.00 38.48
CA GLU A 311 27.19 52.28 38.23
C GLU A 311 28.12 53.49 38.40
N SER A 312 28.09 54.37 37.40
CA SER A 312 28.35 55.81 37.46
C SER A 312 27.54 56.39 36.29
N GLY A 313 26.47 57.17 36.48
CA GLY A 313 26.46 58.46 37.16
C GLY A 313 26.29 59.53 36.08
N GLU A 314 25.05 60.01 35.92
CA GLU A 314 24.60 61.33 35.40
C GLU A 314 25.27 61.93 34.15
N THR A 315 24.47 62.29 33.12
CA THR A 315 24.14 63.71 32.80
C THR A 315 23.22 63.86 31.59
N GLN A 316 22.56 65.02 31.57
CA GLN A 316 21.37 65.43 30.84
C GLN A 316 21.54 65.68 29.33
N GLY A 317 20.47 65.37 28.58
CA GLY A 317 19.72 66.35 27.78
C GLY A 317 20.27 66.80 26.40
N ARG A 318 19.47 66.58 25.34
CA ARG A 318 18.85 67.65 24.53
C ARG A 318 17.94 67.12 23.41
N ARG A 319 16.89 67.90 23.15
CA ARG A 319 15.90 67.79 22.06
C ARG A 319 16.46 68.26 20.70
N VAL A 320 15.59 68.13 19.69
CA VAL A 320 15.47 68.80 18.36
C VAL A 320 15.61 67.75 17.25
N GLY A 321 14.62 67.43 16.42
CA GLY A 321 13.76 68.24 15.55
C GLY A 321 13.69 67.57 14.15
N PRO A 322 12.78 67.95 13.24
CA PRO A 322 12.07 67.00 12.36
C PRO A 322 12.54 66.91 10.88
N ALA A 323 11.89 66.01 10.13
CA ALA A 323 11.98 65.70 8.68
C ALA A 323 11.84 66.91 7.73
N PRO A 324 12.15 66.80 6.41
CA PRO A 324 11.15 66.38 5.40
C PRO A 324 11.73 65.60 4.18
N GLY A 325 10.96 64.73 3.49
CA GLY A 325 10.28 65.02 2.20
C GLY A 325 11.05 64.37 1.01
N VAL A 326 10.53 63.99 -0.16
CA VAL A 326 9.23 64.02 -0.88
C VAL A 326 9.37 63.03 -2.06
N GLY A 327 8.28 62.42 -2.53
CA GLY A 327 8.04 62.14 -3.96
C GLY A 327 7.90 60.66 -4.36
N GLU A 328 7.07 60.23 -5.30
CA GLU A 328 5.81 60.73 -5.86
C GLU A 328 5.14 59.54 -6.59
N ARG A 329 3.83 59.40 -6.37
CA ARG A 329 2.74 58.80 -7.16
C ARG A 329 3.06 57.96 -8.40
N ALA A 330 2.42 56.78 -8.46
CA ALA A 330 1.62 56.38 -9.63
C ALA A 330 0.41 55.54 -9.20
N ARG A 331 -0.78 55.98 -9.62
CA ARG A 331 -2.08 55.31 -9.50
C ARG A 331 -2.34 54.53 -10.79
N VAL A 332 -2.86 53.30 -10.71
CA VAL A 332 -3.93 52.82 -11.62
C VAL A 332 -4.90 51.97 -10.81
N ARG A 333 -6.19 52.20 -11.09
CA ARG A 333 -7.40 51.78 -10.38
C ARG A 333 -7.83 50.32 -10.68
N PRO A 334 -8.73 49.75 -9.84
CA PRO A 334 -9.30 48.41 -10.01
C PRO A 334 -10.50 48.41 -10.97
N ALA A 335 -10.77 47.25 -11.57
CA ALA A 335 -12.04 46.95 -12.22
C ALA A 335 -12.75 45.82 -11.44
N SER A 336 -14.01 46.09 -11.10
CA SER A 336 -15.06 45.18 -10.68
C SER A 336 -16.31 45.59 -11.49
N PRO A 337 -17.47 44.90 -11.42
CA PRO A 337 -17.73 43.47 -11.61
C PRO A 337 -18.86 43.24 -12.65
N ASP A 338 -19.16 41.96 -12.89
CA ASP A 338 -20.51 41.38 -13.03
C ASP A 338 -21.42 41.49 -14.30
N PHE A 339 -22.12 40.36 -14.49
CA PHE A 339 -23.42 40.06 -15.14
C PHE A 339 -23.58 40.12 -16.67
N SER A 340 -23.63 38.92 -17.29
CA SER A 340 -24.86 38.30 -17.84
C SER A 340 -24.67 36.82 -18.09
#